data_AF-A0A1J5NP95-F1
#
_entry.id   AF-A0A1J5NP95-F1
#
_cell.length_a   1.000
_cell.length_b   1.000
_cell.length_c   1.000
_cell.angle_alpha   90.00
_cell.angle_beta   90.00
_cell.angle_gamma   90.00
#
_symmetry.space_group_name_H-M   'P 1'
#
loop_
_entity.id
_entity.type
_entity.pdbx_description
1 polymer ?
#
loop_
_entity_poly.entity_id
_entity_poly.type
_entity_poly.pdbx_seq_one_letter_code
_entity_poly.pdbx_strand_id
1 'polypeptide(L)'
;MTTGRDNPTICQIILKPRHAGEVKTINYYLELARERIPTFASINLKDNKLNIQGLGYDGRCAFCRYFRRSLENRGLRFSSNCPFEVQNGTHAWQVKIGSAFFGRDFLEDEERYLIYLRRADNDPRDLEAQLALGVIHEYHGRFAPALACYWAAHEVDPGDTFIKERLQDILALLQKILVTAGRC
;
A
#
# COMPACT_ATOMS: atom_id res chain seq x y z
N MET A 1 -27.28 -9.53 -2.73
CA MET A 1 -26.95 -8.22 -2.12
C MET A 1 -25.46 -7.98 -2.31
N THR A 2 -25.11 -7.29 -3.38
CA THR A 2 -23.73 -7.01 -3.83
C THR A 2 -23.22 -5.76 -3.11
N THR A 3 -22.65 -5.94 -1.92
CA THR A 3 -22.07 -4.84 -1.16
C THR A 3 -20.60 -4.63 -1.55
N GLY A 4 -20.30 -3.51 -2.21
CA GLY A 4 -19.08 -2.74 -1.88
C GLY A 4 -17.86 -2.75 -2.82
N ARG A 5 -17.93 -3.19 -4.09
CA ARG A 5 -16.78 -3.03 -5.01
C ARG A 5 -16.61 -1.62 -5.61
N ASP A 6 -17.63 -0.76 -5.55
CA ASP A 6 -17.62 0.51 -6.31
C ASP A 6 -17.73 1.78 -5.45
N ASN A 7 -17.79 1.69 -4.12
CA ASN A 7 -17.90 2.89 -3.28
C ASN A 7 -16.52 3.42 -2.87
N PRO A 8 -16.13 4.62 -3.33
CA PRO A 8 -14.86 5.22 -2.92
C PRO A 8 -14.86 5.47 -1.42
N THR A 9 -13.79 5.06 -0.75
CA THR A 9 -13.55 5.39 0.66
C THR A 9 -12.45 6.42 0.76
N ILE A 10 -12.35 7.09 1.92
CA ILE A 10 -11.44 8.22 2.11
C ILE A 10 -10.48 7.87 3.25
N CYS A 11 -9.17 7.91 2.97
CA CYS A 11 -8.16 8.00 4.02
C CYS A 11 -7.98 9.47 4.37
N GLN A 12 -7.96 9.79 5.66
CA GLN A 12 -7.73 11.16 6.13
C GLN A 12 -6.45 11.20 6.95
N ILE A 13 -5.57 12.17 6.67
CA ILE A 13 -4.39 12.46 7.47
C ILE A 13 -4.49 13.91 7.93
N ILE A 14 -4.54 14.11 9.24
CA ILE A 14 -4.60 15.41 9.89
C ILE A 14 -3.18 15.76 10.35
N LEU A 15 -2.58 16.74 9.69
CA LEU A 15 -1.22 17.21 9.93
C LEU A 15 -1.24 18.26 11.04
N LYS A 16 -0.22 18.26 11.90
CA LYS A 16 -0.11 19.18 13.03
C LYS A 16 1.28 19.85 13.02
N PRO A 17 1.61 20.63 11.97
CA PRO A 17 2.91 21.29 11.89
C PRO A 17 3.08 22.33 13.01
N ARG A 18 4.26 22.37 13.62
CA ARG A 18 4.63 23.27 14.70
C ARG A 18 5.10 24.63 14.20
N HIS A 19 5.70 24.67 13.01
CA HIS A 19 6.24 25.87 12.40
C HIS A 19 6.32 25.74 10.87
N ALA A 20 6.56 26.85 10.18
CA ALA A 20 6.61 26.92 8.71
C ALA A 20 7.60 25.92 8.06
N GLY A 21 8.72 25.63 8.73
CA GLY A 21 9.67 24.60 8.26
C GLY A 21 9.06 23.20 8.13
N GLU A 22 8.16 22.81 9.03
CA GLU A 22 7.47 21.52 8.93
C GLU A 22 6.46 21.51 7.80
N VAL A 23 5.77 22.63 7.55
CA VAL A 23 4.86 22.78 6.39
C VAL A 23 5.63 22.55 5.09
N LYS A 24 6.82 23.15 4.94
CA LYS A 24 7.69 22.92 3.77
C LYS A 24 8.09 21.45 3.63
N THR A 25 8.45 20.81 4.75
CA THR A 25 8.86 19.40 4.79
C THR A 25 7.71 18.47 4.39
N ILE A 26 6.51 18.73 4.92
CA ILE A 26 5.27 18.01 4.56
C ILE A 26 5.02 18.10 3.06
N ASN A 27 5.05 19.32 2.50
CA ASN A 27 4.81 19.53 1.07
C ASN A 27 5.85 18.82 0.21
N TYR A 28 7.13 18.86 0.60
CA TYR A 28 8.19 18.11 -0.07
C TYR A 28 7.88 16.61 -0.12
N TYR A 29 7.51 16.01 1.01
CA TYR A 29 7.19 14.57 1.04
C TYR A 29 5.89 14.22 0.34
N LEU A 30 4.93 15.15 0.29
CA LEU A 30 3.70 14.96 -0.47
C LEU A 30 3.99 14.89 -1.97
N GLU A 31 4.78 15.82 -2.49
CA GLU A 31 5.18 15.82 -3.91
C GLU A 31 6.08 14.62 -4.23
N LEU A 32 7.01 14.27 -3.35
CA LEU A 32 7.84 13.07 -3.52
C LEU A 32 6.99 11.79 -3.56
N ALA A 33 5.95 11.70 -2.74
CA ALA A 33 5.01 10.58 -2.76
C ALA A 33 4.21 10.53 -4.07
N ARG A 34 3.80 11.69 -4.61
CA ARG A 34 3.07 11.79 -5.89
C ARG A 34 3.92 11.34 -7.06
N GLU A 35 5.21 11.66 -7.04
CA GLU A 35 6.16 11.26 -8.08
C GLU A 35 6.45 9.76 -8.03
N ARG A 36 6.65 9.20 -6.82
CA ARG A 36 7.14 7.83 -6.65
C ARG A 36 6.07 6.76 -6.64
N ILE A 37 4.86 7.08 -6.16
CA ILE A 37 3.83 6.08 -5.94
C ILE A 37 2.68 6.33 -6.92
N PRO A 38 2.55 5.51 -7.98
CA PRO A 38 1.47 5.67 -8.93
C PRO A 38 0.13 5.37 -8.25
N THR A 39 -0.85 6.24 -8.48
CA THR A 39 -2.19 6.12 -7.89
C THR A 39 -3.23 6.85 -8.73
N PHE A 40 -4.46 6.33 -8.74
CA PHE A 40 -5.63 6.99 -9.33
C PHE A 40 -6.52 7.69 -8.30
N ALA A 41 -6.16 7.63 -7.03
CA ALA A 41 -6.93 8.31 -6.00
C ALA A 41 -6.85 9.83 -6.15
N SER A 42 -7.96 10.48 -5.81
CA SER A 42 -7.99 11.93 -5.63
C SER A 42 -7.26 12.29 -4.34
N ILE A 43 -6.21 13.11 -4.45
CA ILE A 43 -5.38 13.56 -3.33
C ILE A 43 -5.52 15.06 -3.16
N ASN A 44 -6.18 15.49 -2.09
CA ASN A 44 -6.44 16.89 -1.79
C ASN A 44 -5.92 17.26 -0.40
N LEU A 45 -5.01 18.23 -0.35
CA LEU A 45 -4.53 18.84 0.89
C LEU A 45 -5.20 20.20 1.07
N LYS A 46 -5.99 20.36 2.13
CA LYS A 46 -6.60 21.64 2.51
C LYS A 46 -6.61 21.78 4.03
N ASP A 47 -6.23 22.95 4.55
CA ASP A 47 -6.28 23.26 5.99
C ASP A 47 -5.58 22.19 6.87
N ASN A 48 -4.37 21.77 6.49
CA ASN A 48 -3.61 20.68 7.12
C ASN A 48 -4.30 19.31 7.12
N LYS A 49 -5.40 19.15 6.38
CA LYS A 49 -6.10 17.88 6.21
C LYS A 49 -5.85 17.35 4.80
N LEU A 50 -5.17 16.21 4.73
CA LEU A 50 -4.97 15.46 3.50
C LEU A 50 -6.08 14.41 3.38
N ASN A 51 -6.91 14.53 2.34
CA ASN A 51 -7.90 13.54 1.97
C ASN A 51 -7.38 12.75 0.76
N ILE A 52 -7.40 11.43 0.88
CA ILE A 52 -7.01 10.50 -0.19
C ILE A 52 -8.23 9.61 -0.48
N GLN A 53 -8.98 9.97 -1.51
CA GLN A 53 -10.23 9.31 -1.89
C GLN A 53 -10.03 8.34 -3.04
N GLY A 54 -10.44 7.08 -2.84
CA GLY A 54 -10.33 6.06 -3.86
C GLY A 54 -10.80 4.69 -3.40
N LEU A 55 -10.43 3.64 -4.12
CA LEU A 55 -10.96 2.29 -3.93
C LEU A 55 -10.07 1.42 -3.05
N GLY A 56 -8.74 1.63 -3.03
CA GLY A 56 -7.80 0.92 -2.14
C GLY A 56 -6.75 0.12 -2.89
N TYR A 57 -7.17 -0.52 -3.98
CA TYR A 57 -6.35 -1.20 -4.98
C TYR A 57 -5.96 -0.29 -6.16
N ASP A 58 -6.16 1.02 -5.98
CA ASP A 58 -5.86 2.08 -6.95
C ASP A 58 -4.51 2.76 -6.68
N GLY A 59 -3.64 2.15 -5.86
CA GLY A 59 -2.34 2.69 -5.44
C GLY A 59 -2.38 3.62 -4.23
N ARG A 60 -3.57 4.03 -3.78
CA ARG A 60 -3.71 5.04 -2.72
C ARG A 60 -3.20 4.58 -1.36
N CYS A 61 -3.34 3.29 -1.04
CA CYS A 61 -2.91 2.73 0.24
C CYS A 61 -1.38 2.78 0.34
N ALA A 62 -0.69 2.41 -0.74
CA ALA A 62 0.76 2.54 -0.85
C ALA A 62 1.18 4.01 -0.72
N PHE A 63 0.50 4.93 -1.42
CA PHE A 63 0.78 6.37 -1.32
C PHE A 63 0.64 6.86 0.13
N CYS A 64 -0.49 6.54 0.77
CA CYS A 64 -0.81 6.93 2.14
C CYS A 64 0.25 6.43 3.13
N ARG A 65 0.67 5.16 3.02
CA ARG A 65 1.67 4.55 3.91
C ARG A 65 3.06 5.13 3.69
N TYR A 66 3.49 5.27 2.44
CA TYR A 66 4.77 5.89 2.10
C TYR A 66 4.86 7.32 2.67
N PHE A 67 3.79 8.11 2.49
CA PHE A 67 3.73 9.47 3.01
C PHE A 67 3.79 9.50 4.54
N ARG A 68 2.94 8.73 5.24
CA ARG A 68 2.95 8.65 6.72
C ARG A 68 4.31 8.21 7.26
N ARG A 69 4.92 7.17 6.69
CA ARG A 69 6.26 6.71 7.09
C ARG A 69 7.31 7.80 6.90
N SER A 70 7.21 8.57 5.83
CA SER A 70 8.11 9.72 5.59
C SER A 70 7.94 10.81 6.65
N LEU A 71 6.71 11.05 7.11
CA LEU A 71 6.43 11.98 8.21
C LEU A 71 6.96 11.47 9.55
N GLU A 72 6.73 10.19 9.86
CA GLU A 72 7.20 9.52 11.07
C GLU A 72 8.73 9.56 11.19
N ASN A 73 9.44 9.23 10.10
CA ASN A 73 10.91 9.30 10.03
C ASN A 73 11.48 10.70 10.30
N ARG A 74 10.65 11.75 10.15
CA ARG A 74 11.02 13.14 10.42
C ARG A 74 10.46 13.67 11.75
N GLY A 75 9.80 12.83 12.53
CA GLY A 75 9.17 13.23 13.79
C GLY A 75 8.04 14.25 13.63
N LEU A 76 7.38 14.26 12.46
CA LEU A 76 6.27 15.16 12.18
C LEU A 76 4.98 14.63 12.82
N ARG A 77 4.23 15.52 13.48
CA ARG A 77 2.99 15.14 14.17
C ARG A 77 1.83 15.06 13.19
N PHE A 78 1.14 13.93 13.16
CA PHE A 78 -0.11 13.75 12.44
C PHE A 78 -1.00 12.72 13.15
N SER A 79 -2.25 12.63 12.70
CA SER A 79 -3.14 11.52 13.02
C SER A 79 -3.81 11.05 11.73
N SER A 80 -3.97 9.75 11.55
CA SER A 80 -4.62 9.19 10.36
C SER A 80 -5.88 8.40 10.69
N ASN A 81 -6.89 8.52 9.85
CA ASN A 81 -8.04 7.63 9.80
C ASN A 81 -8.00 6.86 8.49
N CYS A 82 -7.73 5.56 8.55
CA CYS A 82 -7.64 4.68 7.39
C CYS A 82 -8.76 3.63 7.47
N PRO A 83 -9.65 3.52 6.47
CA PRO A 83 -10.75 2.55 6.47
C PRO A 83 -10.28 1.09 6.39
N PHE A 84 -9.01 0.85 6.08
CA PHE A 84 -8.41 -0.47 5.97
C PHE A 84 -7.44 -0.80 7.10
N GLU A 85 -7.24 0.12 8.03
CA GLU A 85 -6.51 -0.17 9.26
C GLU A 85 -7.50 -0.41 10.37
N VAL A 86 -7.49 -1.63 10.90
CA VAL A 86 -8.39 -2.03 11.97
C VAL A 86 -7.53 -2.36 13.18
N GLN A 87 -7.90 -1.82 14.33
CA GLN A 87 -7.29 -2.19 15.60
C GLN A 87 -8.07 -3.40 16.14
N ASN A 88 -7.39 -4.54 16.28
CA ASN A 88 -7.99 -5.67 16.98
C ASN A 88 -7.87 -5.44 18.50
N GLY A 89 -8.76 -6.07 19.27
CA GLY A 89 -8.83 -5.95 20.75
C GLY A 89 -7.55 -6.30 21.50
N THR A 90 -6.52 -6.80 20.82
CA THR A 90 -5.16 -7.06 21.33
C THR A 90 -4.18 -5.90 21.16
N HIS A 91 -4.64 -4.70 20.76
CA HIS A 91 -3.82 -3.52 20.40
C HIS A 91 -2.95 -3.69 19.14
N ALA A 92 -2.99 -4.84 18.47
CA ALA A 92 -2.30 -5.06 17.21
C ALA A 92 -3.07 -4.42 16.05
N TRP A 93 -2.40 -3.54 15.30
CA TRP A 93 -2.96 -2.95 14.08
C TRP A 93 -2.90 -3.95 12.93
N GLN A 94 -4.03 -4.15 12.27
CA GLN A 94 -4.14 -4.95 11.06
C GLN A 94 -4.47 -4.08 9.85
N VAL A 95 -4.04 -4.53 8.70
CA VAL A 95 -4.15 -3.84 7.42
C VAL A 95 -4.83 -4.76 6.43
N LYS A 96 -5.93 -4.31 5.85
CA LYS A 96 -6.60 -5.02 4.76
C LYS A 96 -5.79 -4.86 3.45
N ILE A 97 -5.41 -5.98 2.85
CA ILE A 97 -4.87 -6.06 1.49
C ILE A 97 -5.69 -7.13 0.79
N GLY A 98 -6.46 -6.72 -0.21
CA GLY A 98 -7.46 -7.57 -0.83
C GLY A 98 -8.53 -8.08 0.12
N SER A 99 -8.80 -9.36 0.02
CA SER A 99 -9.70 -10.09 0.92
C SER A 99 -9.10 -10.43 2.29
N ALA A 100 -7.80 -10.24 2.50
CA ALA A 100 -7.09 -10.64 3.72
C ALA A 100 -6.65 -9.47 4.61
N PHE A 101 -6.39 -9.77 5.89
CA PHE A 101 -5.83 -8.84 6.86
C PHE A 101 -4.45 -9.30 7.30
N PHE A 102 -3.50 -8.37 7.32
CA PHE A 102 -2.12 -8.61 7.72
C PHE A 102 -1.76 -7.73 8.91
N GLY A 103 -0.97 -8.24 9.85
CA GLY A 103 -0.45 -7.40 10.94
C GLY A 103 0.46 -6.29 10.39
N ARG A 104 0.38 -5.08 10.93
CA ARG A 104 1.27 -3.99 10.52
C ARG A 104 2.74 -4.37 10.69
N ASP A 105 3.07 -4.99 11.82
CA ASP A 105 4.43 -5.47 12.11
C ASP A 105 4.90 -6.48 11.06
N PHE A 106 4.02 -7.30 10.50
CA PHE A 106 4.38 -8.19 9.40
C PHE A 106 4.80 -7.44 8.13
N LEU A 107 4.15 -6.31 7.85
CA LEU A 107 4.34 -5.54 6.62
C LEU A 107 5.53 -4.56 6.69
N GLU A 108 5.89 -4.13 7.89
CA GLU A 108 6.89 -3.08 8.13
C GLU A 108 8.23 -3.60 8.68
N ASP A 109 8.26 -4.83 9.20
CA ASP A 109 9.47 -5.46 9.76
C ASP A 109 10.48 -5.85 8.67
N GLU A 110 11.62 -5.17 8.69
CA GLU A 110 12.72 -5.36 7.74
C GLU A 110 13.44 -6.70 7.94
N GLU A 111 13.59 -7.17 9.19
CA GLU A 111 14.20 -8.47 9.46
C GLU A 111 13.34 -9.60 8.90
N ARG A 112 12.02 -9.48 9.09
CA ARG A 112 11.07 -10.43 8.52
C ARG A 112 11.09 -10.43 6.99
N TYR A 113 11.17 -9.25 6.36
CA TYR A 113 11.37 -9.15 4.92
C TYR A 113 12.63 -9.89 4.46
N LEU A 114 13.77 -9.71 5.15
CA LEU A 114 15.03 -10.40 4.81
C LEU A 114 14.98 -11.92 5.02
N ILE A 115 14.19 -12.40 5.97
CA ILE A 115 13.96 -13.85 6.15
C ILE A 115 13.23 -14.42 4.93
N TYR A 116 12.12 -13.81 4.50
CA TYR A 116 11.38 -14.29 3.34
C TYR A 116 12.16 -14.14 2.04
N LEU A 117 12.95 -13.07 1.90
CA LEU A 117 13.85 -12.89 0.75
C LEU A 117 14.83 -14.07 0.64
N ARG A 118 15.51 -14.42 1.73
CA ARG A 118 16.43 -15.57 1.76
C ARG A 118 15.72 -16.90 1.49
N ARG A 119 14.48 -17.07 1.95
CA ARG A 119 13.68 -18.27 1.65
C ARG A 119 13.39 -18.37 0.16
N ALA A 120 12.91 -17.29 -0.46
CA ALA A 120 12.62 -17.25 -1.90
C ALA A 120 13.89 -17.38 -2.78
N ASP A 121 15.04 -16.86 -2.32
CA ASP A 121 16.32 -17.03 -3.02
C ASP A 121 16.81 -18.49 -2.97
N ASN A 122 16.63 -19.17 -1.84
CA ASN A 122 17.03 -20.58 -1.67
C ASN A 122 16.06 -21.54 -2.35
N ASP A 123 14.75 -21.25 -2.28
CA ASP A 123 13.69 -22.00 -2.95
C ASP A 123 12.71 -21.02 -3.62
N PRO A 124 12.87 -20.77 -4.93
CA PRO A 124 11.96 -19.92 -5.69
C PRO A 124 10.50 -20.39 -5.68
N ARG A 125 10.24 -21.67 -5.33
CA ARG A 125 8.90 -22.26 -5.24
C ARG A 125 8.34 -22.28 -3.82
N ASP A 126 9.01 -21.66 -2.84
CA ASP A 126 8.47 -21.47 -1.50
C ASP A 126 7.26 -20.54 -1.55
N LEU A 127 6.06 -21.14 -1.61
CA LEU A 127 4.79 -20.45 -1.76
C LEU A 127 4.56 -19.39 -0.68
N GLU A 128 4.87 -19.72 0.57
CA GLU A 128 4.67 -18.79 1.69
C GLU A 128 5.61 -17.58 1.57
N ALA A 129 6.87 -17.81 1.21
CA ALA A 129 7.83 -16.73 1.01
C ALA A 129 7.43 -15.82 -0.15
N GLN A 130 7.03 -16.39 -1.29
CA GLN A 130 6.55 -15.61 -2.43
C GLN A 130 5.30 -14.80 -2.09
N LEU A 131 4.33 -15.40 -1.38
CA LEU A 131 3.14 -14.67 -0.91
C LEU A 131 3.49 -13.53 0.04
N ALA A 132 4.35 -13.80 1.03
CA ALA A 132 4.76 -12.80 2.01
C ALA A 132 5.46 -11.62 1.34
N LEU A 133 6.42 -11.89 0.44
CA LEU A 133 7.12 -10.85 -0.32
C LEU A 133 6.17 -10.08 -1.23
N GLY A 134 5.23 -10.75 -1.90
CA GLY A 134 4.22 -10.11 -2.75
C GLY A 134 3.40 -9.08 -1.96
N VAL A 135 2.89 -9.48 -0.80
CA VAL A 135 2.10 -8.61 0.09
C VAL A 135 2.94 -7.45 0.64
N ILE A 136 4.17 -7.71 1.08
CA ILE A 136 5.07 -6.67 1.58
C ILE A 136 5.42 -5.67 0.45
N HIS A 137 5.72 -6.15 -0.75
CA HIS A 137 6.00 -5.28 -1.90
C HIS A 137 4.78 -4.44 -2.28
N GLU A 138 3.57 -5.01 -2.33
CA GLU A 138 2.32 -4.30 -2.58
C GLU A 138 2.05 -3.23 -1.51
N TYR A 139 2.25 -3.58 -0.23
CA TYR A 139 2.09 -2.66 0.90
C TYR A 139 2.94 -1.39 0.76
N HIS A 140 4.19 -1.56 0.32
CA HIS A 140 5.16 -0.47 0.09
C HIS A 140 5.06 0.16 -1.31
N GLY A 141 4.05 -0.19 -2.12
CA GLY A 141 3.82 0.39 -3.45
C GLY A 141 4.76 -0.09 -4.56
N ARG A 142 5.50 -1.17 -4.31
CA ARG A 142 6.44 -1.75 -5.26
C ARG A 142 5.71 -2.78 -6.12
N PHE A 143 4.89 -2.30 -7.06
CA PHE A 143 3.99 -3.17 -7.85
C PHE A 143 4.71 -4.18 -8.75
N ALA A 144 5.82 -3.80 -9.37
CA ALA A 144 6.59 -4.72 -10.22
C ALA A 144 7.12 -5.94 -9.47
N PRO A 145 7.86 -5.79 -8.34
CA PRO A 145 8.28 -6.96 -7.56
C PRO A 145 7.10 -7.67 -6.88
N ALA A 146 6.04 -6.96 -6.49
CA ALA A 146 4.83 -7.61 -5.98
C ALA A 146 4.21 -8.57 -7.01
N LEU A 147 4.07 -8.10 -8.25
CA LEU A 147 3.55 -8.89 -9.36
C LEU A 147 4.40 -10.13 -9.62
N ALA A 148 5.73 -10.00 -9.62
CA ALA A 148 6.63 -11.12 -9.81
C ALA A 148 6.45 -12.19 -8.71
N CYS A 149 6.37 -11.78 -7.44
CA CYS A 149 6.18 -12.70 -6.33
C CYS A 149 4.81 -13.41 -6.40
N TYR A 150 3.74 -12.66 -6.66
CA TYR A 150 2.40 -13.26 -6.81
C TYR A 150 2.32 -14.19 -8.02
N TRP A 151 3.03 -13.90 -9.11
CA TRP A 151 3.09 -14.78 -10.26
C TRP A 151 3.82 -16.08 -9.95
N ALA A 152 4.97 -16.00 -9.28
CA ALA A 152 5.69 -17.20 -8.82
C ALA A 152 4.84 -18.05 -7.86
N ALA A 153 4.13 -17.41 -6.94
CA ALA A 153 3.16 -18.07 -6.06
C ALA A 153 2.03 -18.74 -6.86
N HIS A 154 1.52 -18.08 -7.91
CA HIS A 154 0.47 -18.61 -8.79
C HIS A 154 0.93 -19.84 -9.58
N GLU A 155 2.19 -19.90 -10.00
CA GLU A 155 2.75 -21.08 -10.69
C GLU A 155 2.81 -22.31 -9.77
N VAL A 156 2.94 -22.11 -8.45
CA VAL A 156 2.95 -23.18 -7.45
C VAL A 156 1.52 -23.58 -7.06
N ASP A 157 0.66 -22.61 -6.78
CA ASP A 157 -0.76 -22.84 -6.51
C ASP A 157 -1.65 -21.95 -7.40
N PRO A 158 -2.03 -22.46 -8.59
CA PRO A 158 -2.95 -21.75 -9.48
C PRO A 158 -4.39 -21.71 -8.95
N GLY A 159 -4.72 -22.44 -7.87
CA GLY A 159 -6.05 -22.54 -7.28
C GLY A 159 -6.37 -21.38 -6.36
N ASP A 160 -5.36 -20.87 -5.64
CA ASP A 160 -5.50 -19.87 -4.58
C ASP A 160 -6.27 -18.62 -5.05
N THR A 161 -7.33 -18.29 -4.33
CA THR A 161 -8.24 -17.18 -4.66
C THR A 161 -7.65 -15.83 -4.31
N PHE A 162 -6.84 -15.73 -3.25
CA PHE A 162 -6.18 -14.51 -2.85
C PHE A 162 -5.14 -14.11 -3.90
N ILE A 163 -4.31 -15.04 -4.37
CA ILE A 163 -3.31 -14.81 -5.41
C ILE A 163 -3.97 -14.26 -6.68
N LYS A 164 -5.03 -14.92 -7.15
CA LYS A 164 -5.78 -14.47 -8.33
C LYS A 164 -6.33 -13.06 -8.17
N GLU A 165 -6.92 -12.78 -7.01
CA GLU A 165 -7.46 -11.46 -6.69
C GLU A 165 -6.36 -10.38 -6.73
N ARG A 166 -5.20 -10.66 -6.11
CA ARG A 166 -4.06 -9.71 -6.10
C ARG A 166 -3.51 -9.46 -7.49
N LEU A 167 -3.29 -10.52 -8.28
CA LEU A 167 -2.81 -10.41 -9.66
C LEU A 167 -3.79 -9.59 -10.52
N GLN A 168 -5.09 -9.89 -10.44
CA GLN A 168 -6.12 -9.18 -11.19
C GLN A 168 -6.13 -7.68 -10.86
N ASP A 169 -6.11 -7.33 -9.57
CA ASP A 169 -6.15 -5.93 -9.12
C ASP A 169 -4.90 -5.15 -9.56
N ILE A 170 -3.70 -5.72 -9.38
CA ILE A 170 -2.43 -5.08 -9.75
C ILE A 170 -2.34 -4.92 -11.27
N LEU A 171 -2.67 -5.95 -12.05
CA LEU A 171 -2.65 -5.87 -13.50
C LEU A 171 -3.64 -4.84 -14.04
N ALA A 172 -4.85 -4.77 -13.47
CA ALA A 172 -5.84 -3.76 -13.82
C ALA A 172 -5.35 -2.33 -13.51
N LEU A 173 -4.65 -2.14 -12.40
CA LEU A 173 -4.01 -0.86 -12.07
C LEU A 173 -2.94 -0.48 -13.10
N LEU A 174 -2.00 -1.39 -13.38
CA LEU A 174 -0.89 -1.15 -14.32
C LEU A 174 -1.39 -0.90 -15.75
N GLN A 175 -2.38 -1.66 -16.20
CA GLN A 175 -3.01 -1.45 -17.51
C GLN A 175 -3.60 -0.04 -17.62
N LYS A 176 -4.32 0.42 -16.59
CA LYS A 176 -4.86 1.79 -16.57
C LYS A 176 -3.75 2.83 -16.66
N ILE A 177 -2.64 2.64 -15.92
CA ILE A 177 -1.50 3.58 -15.93
C ILE A 177 -0.92 3.69 -17.33
N LEU A 178 -0.67 2.55 -17.98
CA LEU A 178 -0.14 2.50 -19.34
C LEU A 178 -1.06 3.18 -20.35
N VAL A 179 -2.36 2.92 -20.28
CA VAL A 179 -3.36 3.55 -21.17
C VAL A 179 -3.41 5.06 -20.97
N THR A 180 -3.31 5.54 -19.72
CA THR A 180 -3.29 6.99 -19.45
C THR A 180 -2.00 7.65 -19.91
N ALA A 181 -0.86 6.97 -19.81
CA ALA A 181 0.44 7.48 -20.24
C ALA A 181 0.60 7.52 -21.77
N GLY A 182 0.01 6.56 -22.49
CA GLY A 182 0.02 6.51 -23.96
C GLY A 182 -0.98 7.43 -24.67
N ARG A 183 -1.71 8.27 -23.93
CA ARG A 183 -2.65 9.27 -24.47
C ARG A 183 -2.04 10.69 -24.50
N CYS A 184 -0.73 10.81 -24.29
CA CYS A 184 0.04 12.05 -24.42
C CYS A 184 0.79 12.09 -25.76
#